data_AF-A0A147EVT2-F1
#
_entry.id   AF-A0A147EVT2-F1
#
_cell.length_a   1.000
_cell.length_b   1.000
_cell.length_c   1.000
_cell.angle_alpha   90.00
_cell.angle_beta   90.00
_cell.angle_gamma   90.00
#
_symmetry.space_group_name_H-M   'P 1'
#
loop_
_entity.id
_entity.type
_entity.pdbx_description
1 polymer ?
#
loop_
_entity_poly.entity_id
_entity_poly.type
_entity_poly.pdbx_seq_one_letter_code
_entity_poly.pdbx_strand_id
1 'polypeptide(L)'
;MKAMGMGSGRVFSLFSLEAIFIGFLGSALGAVIAIGVGTAVSAQLAASLFSDLPGLQLIAFDPVSILGTTLAVTGIAFLAGTLPAARAARADPVESLRYE
;
A
#
# COMPACT_ATOMS: atom_id res chain seq x y z
N MET A 1 -15.42 19.61 -7.33
CA MET A 1 -14.28 19.54 -8.28
C MET A 1 -14.70 19.70 -9.73
N LYS A 2 -15.61 18.87 -10.26
CA LYS A 2 -16.14 19.05 -11.63
C LYS A 2 -16.87 20.38 -11.83
N ALA A 3 -17.66 20.82 -10.84
CA ALA A 3 -18.31 22.14 -10.86
C ALA A 3 -17.31 23.32 -10.89
N MET A 4 -16.04 23.09 -10.53
CA MET A 4 -14.95 24.07 -10.67
C MET A 4 -14.16 23.91 -11.99
N GLY A 5 -14.72 23.21 -12.98
CA GLY A 5 -14.12 23.04 -14.31
C GLY A 5 -13.16 21.87 -14.48
N MET A 6 -12.98 21.02 -13.46
CA MET A 6 -12.08 19.86 -13.56
C MET A 6 -12.68 18.74 -14.41
N GLY A 7 -11.99 18.33 -15.48
CA GLY A 7 -12.42 17.21 -16.33
C GLY A 7 -12.42 15.85 -15.61
N SER A 8 -13.29 14.93 -16.04
CA SER A 8 -13.45 13.58 -15.46
C SER A 8 -12.14 12.78 -15.40
N GLY A 9 -11.34 12.82 -16.46
CA GLY A 9 -10.03 12.16 -16.49
C GLY A 9 -9.05 12.68 -15.45
N ARG A 10 -9.10 13.99 -15.14
CA ARG A 10 -8.23 14.61 -14.13
C ARG A 10 -8.66 14.27 -12.71
N VAL A 11 -9.97 14.15 -12.47
CA VAL A 11 -10.51 13.62 -11.20
C VAL A 11 -10.06 12.17 -11.00
N PHE A 12 -10.20 11.32 -12.01
CA PHE A 12 -9.75 9.94 -11.95
C PHE A 12 -8.25 9.81 -11.66
N SER A 13 -7.42 10.57 -12.38
CA SER A 13 -5.97 10.52 -12.20
C SER A 13 -5.54 10.96 -10.80
N LEU A 14 -6.18 11.98 -10.23
CA LEU A 14 -5.88 12.48 -8.89
C LEU A 14 -6.09 11.39 -7.84
N PHE A 15 -7.29 10.81 -7.77
CA PHE A 15 -7.61 9.77 -6.80
C PHE A 15 -6.80 8.48 -7.01
N SER A 16 -6.54 8.12 -8.27
CA SER A 16 -5.76 6.92 -8.58
C SER A 16 -4.29 7.08 -8.17
N LEU A 17 -3.71 8.27 -8.38
CA LEU A 17 -2.35 8.58 -7.96
C LEU A 17 -2.24 8.59 -6.43
N GLU A 18 -3.23 9.16 -5.75
CA GLU A 18 -3.31 9.15 -4.29
C GLU A 18 -3.38 7.71 -3.74
N ALA A 19 -4.20 6.85 -4.34
CA ALA A 19 -4.29 5.43 -3.97
C ALA A 19 -2.95 4.69 -4.15
N ILE A 20 -2.24 4.92 -5.27
CA ILE A 20 -0.89 4.36 -5.48
C ILE A 20 0.07 4.86 -4.41
N PHE A 21 0.06 6.16 -4.13
CA PHE A 21 0.97 6.77 -3.18
C PHE A 21 0.76 6.23 -1.76
N ILE A 22 -0.50 6.12 -1.32
CA ILE A 22 -0.86 5.53 -0.02
C ILE A 22 -0.49 4.05 0.03
N GLY A 23 -0.79 3.28 -1.03
CA GLY A 23 -0.44 1.86 -1.11
C GLY A 23 1.07 1.61 -1.05
N PHE A 24 1.84 2.43 -1.77
CA PHE A 24 3.29 2.37 -1.77
C PHE A 24 3.88 2.76 -0.41
N LEU A 25 3.46 3.89 0.17
CA LEU A 25 3.96 4.31 1.49
C LEU A 25 3.59 3.30 2.58
N GLY A 26 2.36 2.80 2.59
CA GLY A 26 1.91 1.81 3.56
C GLY A 26 2.70 0.50 3.47
N SER A 27 2.96 0.02 2.25
CA SER A 27 3.77 -1.19 2.05
C SER A 27 5.26 -0.98 2.34
N ALA A 28 5.83 0.19 2.00
CA ALA A 28 7.20 0.53 2.34
C ALA A 28 7.41 0.62 3.86
N LEU A 29 6.52 1.33 4.56
CA LEU A 29 6.54 1.39 6.03
C LEU A 29 6.34 0.00 6.66
N GLY A 30 5.39 -0.77 6.14
CA GLY A 30 5.15 -2.14 6.57
C GLY A 30 6.39 -3.03 6.43
N ALA A 31 7.11 -2.93 5.30
CA ALA A 31 8.35 -3.69 5.07
C ALA A 31 9.45 -3.28 6.07
N VAL A 32 9.63 -1.98 6.32
CA VAL A 32 10.61 -1.48 7.31
C VAL A 32 10.29 -2.01 8.71
N ILE A 33 9.01 -1.94 9.12
CA ILE A 33 8.57 -2.45 10.43
C ILE A 33 8.76 -3.97 10.50
N ALA A 34 8.40 -4.71 9.46
CA ALA A 34 8.55 -6.16 9.42
C ALA A 34 10.02 -6.60 9.53
N ILE A 35 10.93 -5.89 8.86
CA ILE A 35 12.38 -6.14 8.97
C ILE A 35 12.86 -5.82 10.38
N GLY A 36 12.51 -4.64 10.92
CA GLY A 36 12.93 -4.24 12.27
C GLY A 36 12.44 -5.19 13.36
N VAL A 37 11.16 -5.54 13.35
CA VAL A 37 10.57 -6.48 14.32
C VAL A 37 11.09 -7.90 14.09
N GLY A 38 11.13 -8.37 12.85
CA GLY A 38 11.57 -9.73 12.54
C GLY A 38 13.03 -9.96 12.87
N THR A 39 13.92 -8.98 12.64
CA THR A 39 15.33 -9.09 13.05
C THR A 39 15.48 -9.15 14.57
N ALA A 40 14.77 -8.29 15.32
CA ALA A 40 14.81 -8.30 16.79
C ALA A 40 14.28 -9.64 17.36
N VAL A 41 13.15 -10.12 16.86
CA VAL A 41 12.57 -11.42 17.27
C VAL A 41 13.50 -12.57 16.92
N SER A 42 14.06 -12.59 15.70
CA SER A 42 14.98 -13.64 15.25
C SER A 42 16.23 -13.67 16.12
N ALA A 43 16.79 -12.52 16.51
CA ALA A 43 17.94 -12.45 17.40
C ALA A 43 17.63 -12.99 18.80
N GLN A 44 16.47 -12.63 19.36
CA GLN A 44 16.06 -13.08 20.68
C GLN A 44 15.82 -14.60 20.73
N LEU A 45 15.25 -15.16 19.66
CA LEU A 45 14.94 -16.58 19.56
C LEU A 45 16.20 -17.42 19.30
N ALA A 46 17.13 -16.91 18.48
CA ALA A 46 18.43 -17.52 18.26
C ALA A 46 19.27 -17.57 19.55
N ALA A 47 19.21 -16.54 20.40
CA ALA A 47 19.94 -16.50 21.67
C ALA A 47 19.31 -17.36 22.79
N SER A 48 18.04 -17.79 22.64
CA SER A 48 17.31 -18.53 23.66
C SER A 48 17.04 -19.96 23.20
N LEU A 49 15.91 -20.18 22.52
CA LEU A 49 15.39 -21.49 22.15
C LEU A 49 16.26 -22.25 21.15
N PHE A 50 17.00 -21.53 20.29
CA PHE A 50 17.82 -22.12 19.24
C PHE A 50 19.31 -21.85 19.43
N SER A 51 19.75 -21.65 20.67
CA SER A 51 21.15 -21.36 21.01
C SER A 51 22.12 -22.47 20.60
N ASP A 52 21.66 -23.72 20.52
CA ASP A 52 22.44 -24.88 20.08
C ASP A 52 22.58 -25.00 18.55
N LEU A 53 21.96 -24.11 17.76
CA LEU A 53 21.98 -24.12 16.29
C LEU A 53 22.72 -22.88 15.75
N PRO A 54 24.05 -22.81 15.90
CA PRO A 54 24.83 -21.67 15.43
C PRO A 54 24.71 -21.50 13.91
N GLY A 55 24.38 -20.29 13.47
CA GLY A 55 24.20 -19.96 12.05
C GLY A 55 22.77 -20.12 11.52
N LEU A 56 21.80 -20.51 12.36
CA LEU A 56 20.40 -20.59 11.95
C LEU A 56 19.82 -19.19 11.68
N GLN A 57 19.39 -18.96 10.45
CA GLN A 57 18.64 -17.76 10.06
C GLN A 57 17.14 -18.07 10.10
N LEU A 58 16.44 -17.65 11.16
CA LEU A 58 15.01 -17.97 11.32
C LEU A 58 14.12 -17.16 10.38
N ILE A 59 14.45 -15.89 10.16
CA ILE A 59 13.68 -15.00 9.29
C ILE A 59 14.62 -14.50 8.20
N ALA A 60 14.34 -14.91 6.97
CA ALA A 60 15.05 -14.48 5.78
C ALA A 60 14.28 -13.37 5.08
N PHE A 61 14.95 -12.25 4.83
CA PHE A 61 14.40 -11.11 4.11
C PHE A 61 14.96 -11.11 2.69
N ASP A 62 14.20 -11.69 1.76
CA ASP A 62 14.55 -11.69 0.34
C ASP A 62 14.07 -10.38 -0.33
N PRO A 63 14.98 -9.57 -0.92
CA PRO A 63 14.64 -8.34 -1.61
C PRO A 63 13.61 -8.53 -2.73
N VAL A 64 13.64 -9.67 -3.43
CA VAL A 64 12.70 -9.96 -4.53
C VAL A 64 11.29 -10.16 -3.97
N SER A 65 11.16 -10.92 -2.89
CA SER A 65 9.89 -11.12 -2.17
C SER A 65 9.35 -9.81 -1.59
N ILE A 66 10.21 -8.96 -1.02
CA ILE A 66 9.80 -7.63 -0.51
C ILE A 66 9.28 -6.77 -1.66
N LEU A 67 10.03 -6.65 -2.75
CA LEU A 67 9.57 -5.90 -3.93
C LEU A 67 8.26 -6.46 -4.49
N GLY A 68 8.13 -7.78 -4.58
CA GLY A 68 6.93 -8.45 -5.04
C GLY A 68 5.71 -8.13 -4.17
N THR A 69 5.84 -8.20 -2.85
CA THR A 69 4.75 -7.86 -1.92
C THR A 69 4.41 -6.37 -1.95
N THR A 70 5.40 -5.47 -2.02
CA THR A 70 5.19 -4.02 -2.17
C THR A 70 4.40 -3.70 -3.45
N LEU A 71 4.78 -4.29 -4.58
CA LEU A 71 4.06 -4.11 -5.85
C LEU A 71 2.65 -4.69 -5.79
N ALA A 72 2.48 -5.87 -5.18
CA ALA A 72 1.18 -6.49 -5.01
C ALA A 72 0.24 -5.60 -4.16
N VAL A 73 0.69 -5.14 -3.00
CA VAL A 73 -0.10 -4.26 -2.11
C VAL A 73 -0.42 -2.93 -2.79
N THR A 74 0.55 -2.32 -3.46
CA THR A 74 0.32 -1.07 -4.21
C THR A 74 -0.69 -1.29 -5.34
N GLY A 75 -0.60 -2.41 -6.05
CA GLY A 75 -1.57 -2.80 -7.09
C GLY A 75 -2.98 -2.99 -6.52
N ILE A 76 -3.11 -3.66 -5.38
CA ILE A 76 -4.40 -3.83 -4.69
C ILE A 76 -4.97 -2.46 -4.28
N ALA A 77 -4.15 -1.58 -3.69
CA ALA A 77 -4.57 -0.23 -3.31
C ALA A 77 -5.03 0.58 -4.52
N PHE A 78 -4.30 0.51 -5.64
CA PHE A 78 -4.69 1.13 -6.90
C PHE A 78 -6.02 0.58 -7.40
N LEU A 79 -6.21 -0.74 -7.45
CA LEU A 79 -7.48 -1.34 -7.89
C LEU A 79 -8.65 -0.94 -6.98
N ALA A 80 -8.42 -0.93 -5.66
CA ALA A 80 -9.40 -0.53 -4.67
C ALA A 80 -9.77 0.96 -4.77
N GLY A 81 -8.81 1.84 -5.07
CA GLY A 81 -9.03 3.28 -5.21
C GLY A 81 -9.53 3.74 -6.58
N THR A 82 -9.14 3.06 -7.65
CA THR A 82 -9.50 3.43 -9.04
C THR A 82 -10.95 3.10 -9.38
N LEU A 83 -11.49 1.99 -8.87
CA LEU A 83 -12.90 1.63 -9.07
C LEU A 83 -13.88 2.71 -8.58
N PRO A 84 -13.79 3.20 -7.32
CA PRO A 84 -14.61 4.31 -6.87
C PRO A 84 -14.23 5.64 -7.55
N ALA A 85 -12.94 5.88 -7.84
CA ALA A 85 -12.52 7.08 -8.58
C ALA A 85 -13.17 7.17 -9.96
N ALA A 86 -13.31 6.05 -10.67
CA ALA A 86 -13.99 5.99 -11.97
C ALA A 86 -15.48 6.32 -11.84
N ARG A 87 -16.13 5.87 -10.77
CA ARG A 87 -17.54 6.23 -10.48
C ARG A 87 -17.67 7.72 -10.16
N ALA A 88 -16.84 8.25 -9.27
CA ALA A 88 -16.83 9.68 -8.92
C ALA A 88 -16.52 10.58 -10.12
N ALA A 89 -15.60 10.16 -10.98
CA ALA A 89 -15.26 10.84 -12.22
C ALA A 89 -16.40 10.84 -13.25
N ARG A 90 -17.43 10.01 -13.10
CA ARG A 90 -18.62 9.97 -13.98
C ARG A 90 -19.85 10.65 -13.39
N ALA A 91 -19.89 10.90 -12.08
CA ALA A 91 -21.01 11.57 -11.42
C ALA A 91 -21.29 12.97 -12.01
N ASP A 92 -22.57 13.32 -12.17
CA ASP A 92 -23.00 14.63 -12.66
C ASP A 92 -22.82 15.70 -11.56
N PRO A 93 -22.07 16.79 -11.82
CA PRO A 93 -21.88 17.86 -10.85
C PRO A 93 -23.18 18.52 -10.39
N VAL A 94 -24.18 18.67 -11.27
CA VAL A 94 -25.46 19.31 -10.92
C VAL A 94 -26.22 18.43 -9.94
N GLU A 95 -26.25 17.12 -10.20
CA GLU A 95 -26.88 16.14 -9.32
C GLU A 95 -26.15 16.07 -7.96
N SER A 96 -24.80 16.07 -7.96
CA SER A 96 -24.00 16.03 -6.72
C SER A 96 -24.12 17.26 -5.81
N LEU A 97 -24.58 18.40 -6.35
CA LEU A 97 -24.81 19.64 -5.61
C LEU A 97 -26.28 19.85 -5.24
N ARG A 98 -27.21 19.15 -5.93
CA ARG A 98 -28.65 19.22 -5.66
C ARG A 98 -29.09 18.24 -4.56
N TYR A 99 -28.29 17.22 -4.29
CA TYR A 99 -28.41 16.38 -3.11
C TYR A 99 -27.75 17.10 -1.93
N GLU A 100 -28.50 17.97 -1.26
CA GLU A 100 -28.45 18.01 0.22
C GLU A 100 -29.21 16.80 0.77
#